data_AF-A0A6A4KLV8-F1
#
_entry.id   AF-A0A6A4KLV8-F1
#
_cell.length_a   1.000
_cell.length_b   1.000
_cell.length_c   1.000
_cell.angle_alpha   90.00
_cell.angle_beta   90.00
_cell.angle_gamma   90.00
#
_symmetry.space_group_name_H-M   'P 1'
#
loop_
_entity.id
_entity.type
_entity.pdbx_description
1 polymer ?
#
loop_
_entity_poly.entity_id
_entity_poly.type
_entity_poly.pdbx_seq_one_letter_code
_entity_poly.pdbx_strand_id
1 'polypeptide(L)'
;MITSFFFFLLIPFATPLEFSFPSITRDNSWAFNSINTTGDAYISSMASNSLQTQNDYPNSTSSLQHKIGRATYFQPLHLWDSATGKITDFSTNFTFVIQGENYGEGITFFLSPNGSNIPPDSGGGGLGLVNEDGTSTFVAVEFDTYRNTWEPSTIFPINHVGININKMWSVHSDAVFRNFYHEVDLSAHLPEWVTFGFSGSTRSSYEKNSIQSWEFSSIARSRIDEGGKDAAKGGDNTGLVVGLSVGFGVLILIGLIFLGLWRKSRGRKKDEPIPIQERSMDDEFKRGTGARKFSYEELEIATENFSEERKLGAGGFGGVYRGFLKEMNSYVAVKRVSRGPNKA
;
A
#
# COMPACT_ATOMS: atom_id res chain seq x y z
N MET A 1 36.71 10.66 11.00
CA MET A 1 35.72 10.53 9.90
C MET A 1 34.41 11.11 10.38
N ILE A 2 33.88 12.14 9.73
CA ILE A 2 32.53 12.66 10.01
C ILE A 2 31.62 12.04 8.96
N THR A 3 30.87 11.02 9.33
CA THR A 3 29.83 10.42 8.50
C THR A 3 28.60 11.34 8.53
N SER A 4 28.38 12.10 7.45
CA SER A 4 27.12 12.82 7.25
C SER A 4 26.09 11.87 6.67
N PHE A 5 25.02 11.61 7.42
CA PHE A 5 23.83 10.93 6.93
C PHE A 5 22.89 11.96 6.30
N PHE A 6 22.69 11.89 4.99
CA PHE A 6 21.63 12.64 4.32
C PHE A 6 20.33 11.83 4.41
N PHE A 7 19.40 12.29 5.25
CA PHE A 7 18.02 11.83 5.20
C PHE A 7 17.33 12.54 4.03
N PHE A 8 17.13 11.82 2.92
CA PHE A 8 16.19 12.25 1.90
C PHE A 8 14.78 11.92 2.40
N LEU A 9 14.04 12.95 2.81
CA LEU A 9 12.61 12.84 3.05
C LEU A 9 11.93 12.72 1.67
N LEU A 10 11.75 11.49 1.19
CA LEU A 10 10.90 11.24 0.04
C LEU A 10 9.46 11.43 0.51
N ILE A 11 8.85 12.57 0.17
CA ILE A 11 7.40 12.75 0.37
C ILE A 11 6.73 11.90 -0.73
N PRO A 12 6.05 10.79 -0.41
CA PRO A 12 5.30 10.07 -1.41
C PRO A 12 4.18 11.01 -1.89
N PHE A 13 4.24 11.43 -3.15
CA PHE A 13 3.07 12.05 -3.75
C PHE A 13 1.97 11.00 -3.81
N ALA A 14 0.85 11.25 -3.14
CA ALA A 14 -0.36 10.46 -3.32
C ALA A 14 -0.72 10.47 -4.81
N THR A 15 -0.59 9.32 -5.47
CA THR A 15 -1.01 9.18 -6.87
C THR A 15 -2.49 8.87 -6.90
N PRO A 16 -3.29 9.56 -7.74
CA PRO A 16 -4.68 9.16 -7.94
C PRO A 16 -4.74 7.72 -8.41
N LEU A 17 -5.63 6.93 -7.81
CA LEU A 17 -5.97 5.59 -8.25
C LEU A 17 -7.14 5.64 -9.23
N GLU A 18 -6.98 4.98 -10.37
CA GLU A 18 -8.00 4.84 -11.40
C GLU A 18 -7.94 3.45 -12.03
N PHE A 19 -9.08 2.76 -12.10
CA PHE A 19 -9.22 1.51 -12.85
C PHE A 19 -10.66 1.26 -13.29
N SER A 20 -10.84 0.47 -14.34
CA SER A 20 -12.14 -0.03 -14.78
C SER A 20 -12.03 -1.49 -15.22
N PHE A 21 -12.80 -2.35 -14.56
CA PHE A 21 -12.97 -3.77 -14.89
C PHE A 21 -14.38 -3.99 -15.42
N PRO A 22 -14.60 -4.01 -16.75
CA PRO A 22 -15.93 -4.28 -17.32
C PRO A 22 -16.40 -5.72 -17.05
N SER A 23 -15.47 -6.62 -16.72
CA SER A 23 -15.72 -8.01 -16.33
C SER A 23 -14.62 -8.47 -15.40
N ILE A 24 -14.97 -9.14 -14.29
CA ILE A 24 -14.02 -9.71 -13.34
C ILE A 24 -14.02 -11.24 -13.47
N THR A 25 -13.17 -11.76 -14.35
CA THR A 25 -13.02 -13.18 -14.64
C THR A 25 -11.54 -13.55 -14.75
N ARG A 26 -11.20 -14.83 -14.69
CA ARG A 26 -9.80 -15.28 -14.86
C ARG A 26 -9.23 -15.02 -16.25
N ASP A 27 -10.09 -14.87 -17.25
CA ASP A 27 -9.68 -14.55 -18.62
C ASP A 27 -9.31 -13.07 -18.76
N ASN A 28 -9.87 -12.19 -17.91
CA ASN A 28 -9.40 -10.81 -17.76
C ASN A 28 -8.14 -10.77 -16.90
N SER A 29 -6.98 -10.96 -17.53
CA SER A 29 -5.68 -11.02 -16.84
C SER A 29 -5.36 -9.75 -16.04
N TRP A 30 -5.81 -8.58 -16.48
CA TRP A 30 -5.65 -7.33 -15.74
C TRP A 30 -6.44 -7.35 -14.43
N ALA A 31 -7.73 -7.68 -14.49
CA ALA A 31 -8.56 -7.80 -13.28
C ALA A 31 -8.04 -8.89 -12.35
N PHE A 32 -7.69 -10.06 -12.89
CA PHE A 32 -7.19 -11.21 -12.13
C PHE A 32 -5.90 -10.90 -11.36
N ASN A 33 -4.98 -10.14 -11.95
CA ASN A 33 -3.72 -9.78 -11.29
C ASN A 33 -3.83 -8.54 -10.38
N SER A 34 -4.95 -7.82 -10.43
CA SER A 34 -5.15 -6.57 -9.67
C SER A 34 -6.03 -6.74 -8.43
N ILE A 35 -6.62 -7.92 -8.23
CA ILE A 35 -7.53 -8.21 -7.12
C ILE A 35 -6.91 -9.29 -6.24
N ASN A 36 -6.68 -8.96 -4.98
CA ASN A 36 -6.29 -9.92 -3.96
C ASN A 36 -7.54 -10.56 -3.37
N THR A 37 -7.56 -11.89 -3.29
CA THR A 37 -8.65 -12.65 -2.65
C THR A 37 -8.16 -13.27 -1.35
N THR A 38 -9.02 -13.26 -0.33
CA THR A 38 -8.77 -13.87 0.99
C THR A 38 -10.03 -14.59 1.48
N GLY A 39 -9.86 -15.57 2.35
CA GLY A 39 -10.96 -16.46 2.77
C GLY A 39 -11.43 -17.32 1.60
N ASP A 40 -12.74 -17.50 1.49
CA ASP A 40 -13.43 -18.26 0.44
C ASP A 40 -13.71 -17.44 -0.84
N ALA A 41 -13.26 -16.18 -0.91
CA ALA A 41 -13.42 -15.37 -2.11
C ALA A 41 -12.57 -15.93 -3.26
N TYR A 42 -13.11 -15.91 -4.48
CA TYR A 42 -12.41 -16.38 -5.67
C TYR A 42 -12.91 -15.71 -6.94
N ILE A 43 -12.04 -15.64 -7.95
CA ILE A 43 -12.39 -15.19 -9.30
C ILE A 43 -12.66 -16.43 -10.15
N SER A 44 -13.85 -16.53 -10.74
CA SER A 44 -14.23 -17.70 -11.52
C SER A 44 -13.60 -17.72 -12.91
N SER A 45 -13.37 -18.94 -13.44
CA SER A 45 -12.87 -19.18 -14.79
C SER A 45 -13.95 -19.17 -15.87
N MET A 46 -15.24 -19.13 -15.50
CA MET A 46 -16.33 -19.08 -16.47
C MET A 46 -16.72 -17.63 -16.71
N ALA A 47 -16.85 -17.21 -17.96
CA ALA A 47 -17.19 -15.83 -18.32
C ALA A 47 -18.51 -15.31 -17.71
N SER A 48 -19.44 -16.21 -17.34
CA SER A 48 -20.71 -15.89 -16.67
C SER A 48 -20.61 -15.79 -15.15
N ASN A 49 -19.48 -16.21 -14.57
CA ASN A 49 -19.26 -16.25 -13.13
C ASN A 49 -18.19 -15.23 -12.80
N SER A 50 -18.56 -14.26 -12.00
CA SER A 50 -17.73 -13.10 -11.70
C SER A 50 -16.90 -13.32 -10.43
N LEU A 51 -16.37 -12.25 -9.83
CA LEU A 51 -15.74 -12.34 -8.51
C LEU A 51 -16.78 -12.76 -7.48
N GLN A 52 -16.58 -13.91 -6.86
CA GLN A 52 -17.45 -14.39 -5.78
C GLN A 52 -16.78 -14.13 -4.45
N THR A 53 -17.55 -13.68 -3.46
CA THR A 53 -17.05 -13.59 -2.07
C THR A 53 -17.20 -14.93 -1.32
N GLN A 54 -17.84 -15.94 -1.91
CA GLN A 54 -18.00 -17.29 -1.34
C GLN A 54 -17.83 -18.38 -2.41
N ASN A 55 -17.10 -19.46 -2.10
CA ASN A 55 -16.84 -20.55 -3.05
C ASN A 55 -18.00 -21.53 -3.23
N ASP A 56 -18.36 -21.79 -4.49
CA ASP A 56 -19.33 -22.83 -4.88
C ASP A 56 -18.60 -24.16 -5.13
N TYR A 57 -18.70 -25.10 -4.19
CA TYR A 57 -18.22 -26.45 -4.43
C TYR A 57 -19.32 -27.25 -5.16
N PRO A 58 -19.06 -27.77 -6.38
CA PRO A 58 -20.10 -28.03 -7.38
C PRO A 58 -21.08 -29.19 -7.10
N ASN A 59 -21.14 -29.77 -5.89
CA ASN A 59 -21.97 -30.96 -5.63
C ASN A 59 -22.58 -31.07 -4.22
N SER A 60 -22.74 -29.98 -3.46
CA SER A 60 -23.49 -30.04 -2.19
C SER A 60 -24.03 -28.68 -1.78
N THR A 61 -25.30 -28.57 -1.40
CA THR A 61 -25.89 -27.37 -0.78
C THR A 61 -25.22 -27.02 0.57
N SER A 62 -24.57 -27.98 1.24
CA SER A 62 -23.74 -27.70 2.43
C SER A 62 -22.44 -26.99 2.11
N SER A 63 -22.06 -26.87 0.83
CA SER A 63 -20.78 -26.27 0.41
C SER A 63 -20.79 -24.74 0.45
N LEU A 64 -21.97 -24.12 0.44
CA LEU A 64 -22.15 -22.66 0.45
C LEU A 64 -22.42 -22.10 1.85
N GLN A 65 -22.53 -22.95 2.87
CA GLN A 65 -22.72 -22.54 4.25
C GLN A 65 -21.38 -22.21 4.92
N HIS A 66 -21.41 -21.31 5.90
CA HIS A 66 -20.24 -20.93 6.70
C HIS A 66 -19.06 -20.44 5.86
N LYS A 67 -19.35 -19.66 4.82
CA LYS A 67 -18.34 -19.08 3.93
C LYS A 67 -18.07 -17.64 4.27
N ILE A 68 -16.83 -17.22 4.06
CA ILE A 68 -16.41 -15.84 4.31
C ILE A 68 -15.27 -15.47 3.39
N GLY A 69 -15.40 -14.36 2.67
CA GLY A 69 -14.35 -13.96 1.74
C GLY A 69 -14.30 -12.46 1.50
N ARG A 70 -13.08 -11.97 1.26
CA ARG A 70 -12.81 -10.60 0.83
C ARG A 70 -12.03 -10.57 -0.46
N ALA A 71 -12.34 -9.56 -1.27
CA ALA A 71 -11.67 -9.27 -2.52
C ALA A 71 -11.30 -7.79 -2.58
N THR A 72 -10.01 -7.49 -2.54
CA THR A 72 -9.50 -6.11 -2.41
C THR A 72 -8.65 -5.73 -3.60
N TYR A 73 -8.71 -4.46 -4.00
CA TYR A 73 -7.75 -3.94 -4.97
C TYR A 73 -6.32 -3.99 -4.41
N PHE A 74 -5.35 -4.33 -5.25
CA PHE A 74 -3.99 -4.63 -4.79
C PHE A 74 -3.23 -3.40 -4.28
N GLN A 75 -3.56 -2.19 -4.75
CA GLN A 75 -2.93 -0.96 -4.28
C GLN A 75 -3.76 -0.31 -3.17
N PRO A 76 -3.13 0.12 -2.07
CA PRO A 76 -3.82 0.86 -1.03
C PRO A 76 -4.15 2.28 -1.50
N LEU A 77 -5.25 2.82 -1.00
CA LEU A 77 -5.67 4.21 -1.22
C LEU A 77 -5.11 5.10 -0.10
N HIS A 78 -4.48 6.21 -0.47
CA HIS A 78 -4.13 7.28 0.48
C HIS A 78 -5.35 8.20 0.62
N LEU A 79 -6.13 8.05 1.70
CA LEU A 79 -7.39 8.77 1.93
C LEU A 79 -7.18 10.22 2.36
N TRP A 80 -6.17 10.48 3.17
CA TRP A 80 -5.88 11.79 3.71
C TRP A 80 -4.42 11.86 4.19
N ASP A 81 -3.90 13.08 4.27
CA ASP A 81 -2.52 13.35 4.68
C ASP A 81 -2.53 14.34 5.86
N SER A 82 -2.11 13.88 7.03
CA SER A 82 -2.04 14.67 8.25
C SER A 82 -1.06 15.84 8.16
N ALA A 83 0.01 15.72 7.37
CA ALA A 83 1.05 16.73 7.24
C ALA A 83 0.64 17.86 6.30
N THR A 84 -0.07 17.54 5.20
CA THR A 84 -0.49 18.54 4.21
C THR A 84 -1.94 18.98 4.37
N GLY A 85 -2.75 18.26 5.15
CA GLY A 85 -4.18 18.47 5.28
C GLY A 85 -4.96 18.14 4.01
N LYS A 86 -4.33 17.49 3.02
CA LYS A 86 -4.99 17.03 1.79
C LYS A 86 -5.91 15.85 2.09
N ILE A 87 -7.01 15.79 1.36
CA ILE A 87 -7.99 14.70 1.41
C ILE A 87 -8.17 14.14 0.00
N THR A 88 -8.57 12.90 -0.10
CA THR A 88 -8.81 12.22 -1.37
C THR A 88 -10.30 12.01 -1.57
N ASP A 89 -10.84 12.61 -2.63
CA ASP A 89 -12.16 12.28 -3.12
C ASP A 89 -12.07 10.98 -3.93
N PHE A 90 -13.12 10.18 -3.89
CA PHE A 90 -13.22 9.02 -4.76
C PHE A 90 -14.66 8.73 -5.17
N SER A 91 -14.79 8.07 -6.31
CA SER A 91 -16.03 7.50 -6.83
C SER A 91 -15.80 6.05 -7.22
N THR A 92 -16.73 5.18 -6.85
CA THR A 92 -16.71 3.75 -7.22
C THR A 92 -18.04 3.40 -7.88
N ASN A 93 -17.99 2.55 -8.91
CA ASN A 93 -19.16 2.01 -9.58
C ASN A 93 -18.95 0.51 -9.77
N PHE A 94 -19.94 -0.30 -9.41
CA PHE A 94 -19.86 -1.74 -9.57
C PHE A 94 -21.23 -2.32 -9.85
N THR A 95 -21.25 -3.43 -10.57
CA THR A 95 -22.46 -4.22 -10.78
C THR A 95 -22.31 -5.56 -10.09
N PHE A 96 -23.36 -6.02 -9.43
CA PHE A 96 -23.33 -7.26 -8.69
C PHE A 96 -24.66 -8.01 -8.80
N VAL A 97 -24.63 -9.30 -8.45
CA VAL A 97 -25.79 -10.19 -8.37
C VAL A 97 -25.77 -10.87 -7.01
N ILE A 98 -26.92 -10.87 -6.34
CA ILE A 98 -27.19 -11.69 -5.16
C ILE A 98 -28.21 -12.76 -5.57
N GLN A 99 -27.88 -14.04 -5.40
CA GLN A 99 -28.74 -15.14 -5.81
C GLN A 99 -28.85 -16.22 -4.73
N GLY A 100 -30.07 -16.51 -4.26
CA GLY A 100 -30.35 -17.56 -3.27
C GLY A 100 -31.85 -17.79 -3.09
N GLU A 101 -32.22 -18.88 -2.40
CA GLU A 101 -33.62 -19.21 -2.05
C GLU A 101 -33.92 -19.00 -0.56
N ASN A 102 -32.89 -19.00 0.31
CA ASN A 102 -32.94 -18.63 1.73
C ASN A 102 -31.86 -17.59 1.98
N TYR A 103 -32.24 -16.31 1.92
CA TYR A 103 -31.34 -15.17 1.85
C TYR A 103 -30.52 -14.95 3.12
N GLY A 104 -29.29 -14.46 2.93
CA GLY A 104 -28.34 -14.13 3.97
C GLY A 104 -26.89 -14.44 3.56
N GLU A 105 -25.93 -13.58 3.88
CA GLU A 105 -25.99 -12.45 4.85
C GLU A 105 -25.80 -11.07 4.21
N GLY A 106 -25.66 -11.02 2.87
CA GLY A 106 -25.38 -9.80 2.13
C GLY A 106 -23.92 -9.68 1.64
N ILE A 107 -23.65 -8.50 1.09
CA ILE A 107 -22.34 -8.09 0.57
C ILE A 107 -22.06 -6.64 0.97
N THR A 108 -20.80 -6.30 1.17
CA THR A 108 -20.36 -4.94 1.46
C THR A 108 -19.29 -4.46 0.47
N PHE A 109 -19.30 -3.18 0.16
CA PHE A 109 -18.10 -2.46 -0.29
C PHE A 109 -17.50 -1.76 0.94
N PHE A 110 -16.22 -1.97 1.23
CA PHE A 110 -15.61 -1.50 2.47
C PHE A 110 -14.29 -0.76 2.23
N LEU A 111 -13.93 0.09 3.19
CA LEU A 111 -12.61 0.67 3.42
C LEU A 111 -12.15 0.26 4.82
N SER A 112 -10.90 -0.16 4.95
CA SER A 112 -10.31 -0.55 6.24
C SER A 112 -8.80 -0.28 6.26
N PRO A 113 -8.12 -0.31 7.43
CA PRO A 113 -6.68 -0.11 7.50
C PRO A 113 -5.92 -0.96 6.49
N ASN A 114 -4.93 -0.36 5.81
CA ASN A 114 -4.09 -1.10 4.88
C ASN A 114 -3.43 -2.30 5.60
N GLY A 115 -3.53 -3.48 4.99
CA GLY A 115 -3.08 -4.73 5.61
C GLY A 115 -4.07 -5.37 6.60
N SER A 116 -5.31 -4.88 6.70
CA SER A 116 -6.35 -5.56 7.48
C SER A 116 -6.55 -6.99 7.02
N ASN A 117 -6.86 -7.89 7.96
CA ASN A 117 -7.19 -9.29 7.69
C ASN A 117 -8.67 -9.55 7.97
N ILE A 118 -9.18 -10.69 7.51
CA ILE A 118 -10.50 -11.18 7.93
C ILE A 118 -10.44 -11.43 9.44
N PRO A 119 -11.28 -10.76 10.26
CA PRO A 119 -11.27 -10.95 11.70
C PRO A 119 -11.73 -12.38 12.07
N PRO A 120 -11.21 -13.01 13.14
CA PRO A 120 -11.74 -14.28 13.64
C PRO A 120 -13.26 -14.22 13.88
N ASP A 121 -13.94 -15.34 13.61
CA ASP A 121 -15.37 -15.52 13.92
C ASP A 121 -16.31 -14.45 13.32
N SER A 122 -15.92 -13.88 12.18
CA SER A 122 -16.62 -12.78 11.49
C SER A 122 -17.60 -13.23 10.40
N GLY A 123 -17.90 -14.53 10.32
CA GLY A 123 -18.90 -15.08 9.40
C GLY A 123 -20.33 -14.76 9.83
N GLY A 124 -21.31 -14.98 8.96
CA GLY A 124 -22.68 -14.51 9.19
C GLY A 124 -22.83 -13.00 8.93
N GLY A 125 -23.71 -12.33 9.67
CA GLY A 125 -23.88 -10.88 9.59
C GLY A 125 -22.66 -10.05 10.02
N GLY A 126 -21.57 -10.69 10.49
CA GLY A 126 -20.27 -10.03 10.64
C GLY A 126 -19.62 -9.65 9.30
N LEU A 127 -20.07 -10.26 8.20
CA LEU A 127 -19.66 -10.06 6.81
C LEU A 127 -18.14 -9.96 6.59
N GLY A 128 -17.32 -10.61 7.43
CA GLY A 128 -15.86 -10.56 7.37
C GLY A 128 -15.23 -9.22 7.74
N LEU A 129 -15.96 -8.36 8.45
CA LEU A 129 -15.51 -7.03 8.86
C LEU A 129 -15.43 -6.84 10.38
N VAL A 130 -16.25 -7.54 11.17
CA VAL A 130 -16.23 -7.47 12.65
C VAL A 130 -16.08 -8.85 13.28
N ASN A 131 -15.35 -8.92 14.40
CA ASN A 131 -15.33 -10.11 15.25
C ASN A 131 -16.64 -10.24 16.04
N GLU A 132 -16.78 -11.32 16.84
CA GLU A 132 -17.89 -11.52 17.77
C GLU A 132 -18.09 -10.38 18.79
N ASP A 133 -17.04 -9.62 19.11
CA ASP A 133 -17.13 -8.43 19.97
C ASP A 133 -17.83 -7.23 19.31
N GLY A 134 -18.11 -7.34 18.00
CA GLY A 134 -18.88 -6.40 17.21
C GLY A 134 -18.14 -5.11 16.85
N THR A 135 -16.81 -5.05 17.00
CA THR A 135 -16.04 -3.85 16.66
C THR A 135 -14.78 -4.14 15.83
N SER A 136 -14.53 -3.27 14.85
CA SER A 136 -13.33 -3.27 14.01
C SER A 136 -13.14 -1.89 13.41
N THR A 137 -11.97 -1.59 12.84
CA THR A 137 -11.75 -0.31 12.15
C THR A 137 -12.13 -0.44 10.67
N PHE A 138 -13.28 0.10 10.30
CA PHE A 138 -13.75 0.11 8.90
C PHE A 138 -14.88 1.12 8.69
N VAL A 139 -15.08 1.48 7.42
CA VAL A 139 -16.32 2.10 6.93
C VAL A 139 -16.81 1.26 5.76
N ALA A 140 -18.10 0.94 5.70
CA ALA A 140 -18.66 0.14 4.62
C ALA A 140 -20.02 0.66 4.17
N VAL A 141 -20.35 0.31 2.92
CA VAL A 141 -21.72 0.32 2.40
C VAL A 141 -22.14 -1.13 2.28
N GLU A 142 -23.17 -1.53 3.02
CA GLU A 142 -23.73 -2.88 2.99
C GLU A 142 -24.98 -2.96 2.13
N PHE A 143 -25.17 -4.13 1.52
CA PHE A 143 -26.39 -4.59 0.89
C PHE A 143 -26.86 -5.80 1.69
N ASP A 144 -27.63 -5.53 2.73
CA ASP A 144 -28.08 -6.52 3.71
C ASP A 144 -29.37 -7.19 3.22
N THR A 145 -29.36 -8.52 3.26
CA THR A 145 -30.46 -9.40 2.83
C THR A 145 -31.05 -10.20 4.00
N TYR A 146 -30.48 -10.09 5.20
CA TYR A 146 -30.85 -10.90 6.35
C TYR A 146 -30.74 -10.15 7.68
N ARG A 147 -31.91 -9.91 8.30
CA ARG A 147 -31.96 -9.31 9.64
C ARG A 147 -31.33 -10.22 10.68
N ASN A 148 -30.27 -9.74 11.29
CA ASN A 148 -29.57 -10.38 12.38
C ASN A 148 -30.25 -10.09 13.73
N THR A 149 -30.19 -11.03 14.68
CA THR A 149 -30.89 -10.89 15.99
C THR A 149 -30.31 -9.80 16.89
N TRP A 150 -29.05 -9.42 16.66
CA TRP A 150 -28.35 -8.37 17.39
C TRP A 150 -28.59 -6.98 16.79
N GLU A 151 -29.30 -6.87 15.66
CA GLU A 151 -29.61 -5.58 15.06
C GLU A 151 -30.75 -4.85 15.80
N PRO A 152 -30.65 -3.53 16.00
CA PRO A 152 -31.72 -2.73 16.56
C PRO A 152 -33.02 -2.88 15.78
N SER A 153 -34.16 -2.92 16.48
CA SER A 153 -35.49 -2.97 15.85
C SER A 153 -35.79 -1.77 14.94
N THR A 154 -35.05 -0.67 15.10
CA THR A 154 -35.15 0.56 14.31
C THR A 154 -34.60 0.46 12.89
N ILE A 155 -33.76 -0.54 12.59
CA ILE A 155 -33.29 -0.80 11.21
C ILE A 155 -34.47 -1.37 10.41
N PHE A 156 -34.87 -0.62 9.39
CA PHE A 156 -35.98 -0.93 8.51
C PHE A 156 -35.78 -0.26 7.14
N PRO A 157 -36.16 -0.90 6.02
CA PRO A 157 -36.70 -2.27 5.88
C PRO A 157 -35.72 -3.37 6.28
N ILE A 158 -36.19 -4.63 6.30
CA ILE A 158 -35.35 -5.79 6.64
C ILE A 158 -34.18 -5.91 5.65
N ASN A 159 -34.49 -6.03 4.37
CA ASN A 159 -33.46 -5.98 3.33
C ASN A 159 -33.19 -4.52 3.01
N HIS A 160 -31.96 -4.06 3.19
CA HIS A 160 -31.64 -2.64 3.13
C HIS A 160 -30.23 -2.38 2.56
N VAL A 161 -30.02 -1.15 2.13
CA VAL A 161 -28.66 -0.62 1.93
C VAL A 161 -28.31 0.19 3.17
N GLY A 162 -27.09 0.01 3.65
CA GLY A 162 -26.67 0.55 4.93
C GLY A 162 -25.28 1.19 4.89
N ILE A 163 -25.02 2.15 5.79
CA ILE A 163 -23.68 2.70 6.04
C ILE A 163 -23.22 2.25 7.41
N ASN A 164 -22.11 1.53 7.45
CA ASN A 164 -21.53 0.93 8.64
C ASN A 164 -20.26 1.69 9.01
N ILE A 165 -20.12 2.03 10.30
CA ILE A 165 -18.93 2.71 10.83
C ILE A 165 -18.48 1.94 12.07
N ASN A 166 -17.35 1.24 11.94
CA ASN A 166 -16.69 0.43 12.98
C ASN A 166 -17.53 -0.71 13.63
N LYS A 167 -18.80 -0.87 13.23
CA LYS A 167 -19.76 -1.88 13.69
C LYS A 167 -20.64 -2.30 12.51
N MET A 168 -21.17 -3.53 12.54
CA MET A 168 -21.98 -4.05 11.44
C MET A 168 -23.43 -3.60 11.42
N TRP A 169 -24.04 -3.16 12.53
CA TRP A 169 -25.33 -2.49 12.37
C TRP A 169 -25.10 -1.10 11.75
N SER A 170 -25.97 -0.72 10.83
CA SER A 170 -25.87 0.55 10.11
C SER A 170 -26.14 1.78 10.98
N VAL A 171 -25.37 2.85 10.78
CA VAL A 171 -25.69 4.19 11.32
C VAL A 171 -26.80 4.88 10.52
N HIS A 172 -26.99 4.45 9.27
CA HIS A 172 -28.06 4.89 8.38
C HIS A 172 -28.44 3.72 7.45
N SER A 173 -29.73 3.45 7.26
CA SER A 173 -30.23 2.41 6.37
C SER A 173 -31.50 2.84 5.64
N ASP A 174 -31.71 2.32 4.43
CA ASP A 174 -32.90 2.61 3.61
C ASP A 174 -33.23 1.46 2.64
N ALA A 175 -34.49 1.39 2.18
CA ALA A 175 -34.97 0.52 1.10
C ALA A 175 -34.40 0.89 -0.28
N VAL A 176 -33.82 2.09 -0.37
CA VAL A 176 -33.29 2.81 -1.54
C VAL A 176 -34.22 2.78 -2.76
N PHE A 177 -35.05 3.83 -2.89
CA PHE A 177 -35.86 4.06 -4.09
C PHE A 177 -35.22 5.02 -5.12
N ARG A 178 -34.24 5.85 -4.73
CA ARG A 178 -33.52 6.78 -5.63
C ARG A 178 -32.06 7.06 -5.22
N ASN A 179 -31.86 7.76 -4.10
CA ASN A 179 -30.54 8.18 -3.59
C ASN A 179 -30.50 7.98 -2.08
N PHE A 180 -29.36 7.54 -1.57
CA PHE A 180 -29.10 7.30 -0.15
C PHE A 180 -27.72 7.86 0.18
N TYR A 181 -27.62 8.65 1.26
CA TYR A 181 -26.35 9.28 1.66
C TYR A 181 -26.30 9.50 3.16
N HIS A 182 -25.08 9.50 3.70
CA HIS A 182 -24.78 9.88 5.08
C HIS A 182 -23.40 10.56 5.10
N GLU A 183 -23.27 11.63 5.87
CA GLU A 183 -21.99 12.34 6.01
C GLU A 183 -21.10 11.58 6.99
N VAL A 184 -19.90 11.22 6.55
CA VAL A 184 -18.91 10.51 7.36
C VAL A 184 -17.57 11.23 7.27
N ASP A 185 -17.02 11.64 8.42
CA ASP A 185 -15.62 12.07 8.49
C ASP A 185 -14.71 10.84 8.48
N LEU A 186 -14.22 10.46 7.30
CA LEU A 186 -13.34 9.30 7.15
C LEU A 186 -12.06 9.44 7.98
N SER A 187 -11.55 10.64 8.22
CA SER A 187 -10.31 10.85 8.99
C SER A 187 -10.49 10.58 10.49
N ALA A 188 -11.72 10.61 10.98
CA ALA A 188 -12.05 10.26 12.36
C ALA A 188 -12.11 8.73 12.59
N HIS A 189 -12.21 7.94 11.52
CA HIS A 189 -12.47 6.50 11.61
C HIS A 189 -11.44 5.62 10.89
N LEU A 190 -10.69 6.15 9.92
CA LEU A 190 -9.75 5.41 9.10
C LEU A 190 -8.35 6.05 9.12
N PRO A 191 -7.28 5.23 9.08
CA PRO A 191 -5.92 5.75 8.92
C PRO A 191 -5.72 6.37 7.53
N GLU A 192 -4.60 7.06 7.33
CA GLU A 192 -4.25 7.67 6.05
C GLU A 192 -4.24 6.66 4.89
N TRP A 193 -3.72 5.45 5.12
CA TRP A 193 -3.63 4.40 4.10
C TRP A 193 -4.64 3.29 4.38
N VAL A 194 -5.52 3.04 3.40
CA VAL A 194 -6.55 2.01 3.50
C VAL A 194 -6.44 0.98 2.38
N THR A 195 -6.97 -0.20 2.66
CA THR A 195 -7.38 -1.16 1.63
C THR A 195 -8.89 -1.05 1.44
N PHE A 196 -9.35 -1.41 0.25
CA PHE A 196 -10.76 -1.31 -0.11
C PHE A 196 -11.14 -2.41 -1.10
N GLY A 197 -12.42 -2.77 -1.10
CA GLY A 197 -12.95 -3.82 -1.93
C GLY A 197 -14.26 -4.37 -1.40
N PHE A 198 -14.51 -5.64 -1.67
CA PHE A 198 -15.76 -6.32 -1.34
C PHE A 198 -15.57 -7.38 -0.27
N SER A 199 -16.54 -7.50 0.62
CA SER A 199 -16.60 -8.57 1.60
C SER A 199 -17.99 -9.16 1.64
N GLY A 200 -18.09 -10.48 1.83
CA GLY A 200 -19.36 -11.15 1.96
C GLY A 200 -19.19 -12.45 2.73
N SER A 201 -20.29 -12.92 3.31
CA SER A 201 -20.28 -14.17 4.06
C SER A 201 -21.64 -14.88 3.99
N THR A 202 -21.67 -16.13 4.42
CA THR A 202 -22.89 -16.94 4.54
C THR A 202 -22.90 -17.66 5.89
N ARG A 203 -24.08 -18.10 6.30
CA ARG A 203 -24.27 -18.91 7.51
C ARG A 203 -25.09 -20.15 7.18
N SER A 204 -26.14 -20.44 7.96
CA SER A 204 -27.07 -21.55 7.68
C SER A 204 -27.97 -21.22 6.49
N SER A 205 -28.44 -19.98 6.40
CA SER A 205 -28.94 -19.36 5.18
C SER A 205 -27.76 -19.00 4.28
N TYR A 206 -27.95 -19.08 2.96
CA TYR A 206 -26.88 -18.78 2.01
C TYR A 206 -27.42 -18.15 0.74
N GLU A 207 -26.63 -17.23 0.22
CA GLU A 207 -26.77 -16.66 -1.11
C GLU A 207 -25.40 -16.48 -1.75
N LYS A 208 -25.39 -16.54 -3.08
CA LYS A 208 -24.20 -16.27 -3.89
C LYS A 208 -24.09 -14.78 -4.13
N ASN A 209 -22.97 -14.20 -3.72
CA ASN A 209 -22.67 -12.79 -3.92
C ASN A 209 -21.58 -12.63 -4.98
N SER A 210 -21.95 -12.03 -6.11
CA SER A 210 -21.16 -12.03 -7.34
C SER A 210 -20.95 -10.60 -7.86
N ILE A 211 -19.71 -10.11 -7.89
CA ILE A 211 -19.35 -8.78 -8.41
C ILE A 211 -18.93 -8.89 -9.87
N GLN A 212 -19.77 -8.40 -10.78
CA GLN A 212 -19.64 -8.53 -12.24
C GLN A 212 -18.64 -7.54 -12.85
N SER A 213 -18.74 -6.27 -12.47
CA SER A 213 -17.86 -5.19 -12.92
C SER A 213 -17.48 -4.28 -11.76
N TRP A 214 -16.33 -3.62 -11.86
CA TRP A 214 -15.88 -2.66 -10.86
C TRP A 214 -15.00 -1.58 -11.46
N GLU A 215 -15.36 -0.33 -11.20
CA GLU A 215 -14.67 0.88 -11.61
C GLU A 215 -14.43 1.75 -10.37
N PHE A 216 -13.27 2.39 -10.33
CA PHE A 216 -12.87 3.27 -9.25
C PHE A 216 -12.05 4.43 -9.80
N SER A 217 -12.28 5.63 -9.29
CA SER A 217 -11.49 6.82 -9.58
C SER A 217 -11.32 7.64 -8.31
N SER A 218 -10.13 8.19 -8.11
CA SER A 218 -9.82 9.04 -6.96
C SER A 218 -8.99 10.25 -7.36
N ILE A 219 -9.20 11.37 -6.65
CA ILE A 219 -8.55 12.66 -6.93
C ILE A 219 -8.17 13.28 -5.58
N ALA A 220 -6.89 13.60 -5.40
CA ALA A 220 -6.43 14.33 -4.23
C ALA A 220 -6.82 15.81 -4.33
N ARG A 221 -7.52 16.34 -3.31
CA ARG A 221 -7.88 17.75 -3.16
C ARG A 221 -7.21 18.38 -1.93
N SER A 222 -7.00 19.70 -1.98
CA SER A 222 -6.61 20.44 -0.78
C SER A 222 -7.86 20.95 -0.06
N ARG A 223 -7.86 20.92 1.28
CA ARG A 223 -8.96 21.53 2.08
C ARG A 223 -9.13 23.04 1.83
N ILE A 224 -8.19 23.68 1.15
CA ILE A 224 -8.22 25.13 0.85
C ILE A 224 -9.14 25.41 -0.36
N ASP A 225 -9.51 24.39 -1.14
CA ASP A 225 -10.23 24.59 -2.41
C ASP A 225 -11.76 24.72 -2.26
N GLU A 226 -12.34 24.38 -1.10
CA GLU A 226 -13.79 24.43 -0.88
C GLU A 226 -14.16 25.30 0.34
N GLY A 227 -14.33 26.60 0.11
CA GLY A 227 -15.12 27.48 0.96
C GLY A 227 -14.35 28.53 1.77
N GLY A 228 -14.58 29.81 1.42
CA GLY A 228 -14.63 30.92 2.37
C GLY A 228 -13.31 31.40 2.97
N LYS A 229 -13.05 32.70 2.82
CA LYS A 229 -11.94 33.42 3.47
C LYS A 229 -12.14 33.46 4.99
N ASP A 230 -11.87 32.37 5.71
CA ASP A 230 -11.64 32.43 7.15
C ASP A 230 -10.28 31.81 7.47
N ALA A 231 -9.33 32.72 7.57
CA ALA A 231 -7.93 32.60 7.96
C ALA A 231 -7.56 31.38 8.83
N ALA A 232 -7.16 30.28 8.19
CA ALA A 232 -6.07 29.47 8.70
C ALA A 232 -4.77 30.21 8.37
N LYS A 233 -4.15 30.82 9.38
CA LYS A 233 -2.79 31.38 9.27
C LYS A 233 -1.88 30.26 8.77
N GLY A 234 -1.49 30.36 7.49
CA GLY A 234 -0.40 29.57 6.93
C GLY A 234 0.80 29.71 7.85
N GLY A 235 1.27 28.58 8.37
CA GLY A 235 2.53 28.50 9.07
C GLY A 235 3.59 29.05 8.11
N ASP A 236 4.19 30.17 8.49
CA ASP A 236 5.17 30.83 7.66
C ASP A 236 6.41 29.92 7.57
N ASN A 237 6.58 29.25 6.44
CA ASN A 237 7.69 28.33 6.17
C ASN A 237 9.05 29.06 6.09
N THR A 238 9.05 30.38 6.31
CA THR A 238 10.24 31.25 6.40
C THR A 238 11.24 30.72 7.42
N GLY A 239 10.79 30.19 8.57
CA GLY A 239 11.69 29.57 9.56
C GLY A 239 12.43 28.34 9.03
N LEU A 240 11.75 27.48 8.25
CA LEU A 240 12.33 26.26 7.68
C LEU A 240 13.30 26.58 6.53
N VAL A 241 12.91 27.51 5.64
CA VAL A 241 13.72 27.95 4.50
C VAL A 241 14.98 28.69 4.98
N VAL A 242 14.86 29.56 5.98
CA VAL A 242 16.00 30.27 6.59
C VAL A 242 16.91 29.28 7.32
N GLY A 243 16.35 28.31 8.05
CA GLY A 243 17.12 27.27 8.74
C GLY A 243 17.95 26.40 7.77
N LEU A 244 17.35 25.94 6.68
CA LEU A 244 18.04 25.12 5.66
C LEU A 244 19.11 25.92 4.91
N SER A 245 18.82 27.19 4.57
CA SER A 245 19.75 28.05 3.84
C SER A 245 20.98 28.42 4.69
N VAL A 246 20.76 28.78 5.96
CA VAL A 246 21.84 29.14 6.89
C VAL A 246 22.66 27.91 7.27
N GLY A 247 22.00 26.77 7.52
CA GLY A 247 22.68 25.51 7.82
C GLY A 247 23.60 25.04 6.69
N PHE A 248 23.12 25.10 5.44
CA PHE A 248 23.92 24.72 4.27
C PHE A 248 25.11 25.66 4.06
N GLY A 249 24.93 26.96 4.27
CA GLY A 249 26.01 27.95 4.21
C GLY A 249 27.12 27.71 5.24
N VAL A 250 26.76 27.39 6.49
CA VAL A 250 27.73 27.08 7.55
C VAL A 250 28.50 25.78 7.25
N LEU A 251 27.82 24.75 6.73
CA LEU A 251 28.46 23.49 6.34
C LEU A 251 29.47 23.66 5.20
N ILE A 252 29.15 24.49 4.20
CA ILE A 252 30.08 24.84 3.12
C ILE A 252 31.31 25.58 3.69
N LEU A 253 31.09 26.55 4.58
CA LEU A 253 32.18 27.34 5.16
C LEU A 253 33.15 26.46 5.97
N ILE A 254 32.60 25.55 6.79
CA ILE A 254 33.40 24.57 7.55
C ILE A 254 34.17 23.64 6.60
N GLY A 255 33.54 23.17 5.51
CA GLY A 255 34.18 22.36 4.49
C GLY A 255 35.36 23.06 3.81
N LEU A 256 35.22 24.36 3.49
CA LEU A 256 36.29 25.17 2.88
C LEU A 256 37.47 25.40 3.84
N ILE A 257 37.19 25.63 5.13
CA ILE A 257 38.21 25.74 6.18
C ILE A 257 38.99 24.42 6.30
N PHE A 258 38.27 23.29 6.33
CA PHE A 258 38.90 21.96 6.38
C PHE A 258 39.75 21.67 5.14
N LEU A 259 39.29 22.06 3.95
CA LEU A 259 40.03 21.93 2.69
C LEU A 259 41.32 22.78 2.69
N GLY A 260 41.26 23.98 3.25
CA GLY A 260 42.42 24.88 3.41
C GLY A 260 43.47 24.30 4.38
N LEU A 261 43.03 23.77 5.52
CA LEU A 261 43.90 23.10 6.48
C LEU A 261 44.53 21.82 5.88
N TRP A 262 43.76 21.06 5.11
CA TRP A 262 44.25 19.87 4.42
C TRP A 262 45.30 20.19 3.35
N ARG A 263 45.08 21.26 2.55
CA ARG A 263 46.07 21.73 1.57
C ARG A 263 47.36 22.21 2.24
N LYS A 264 47.26 22.89 3.38
CA LYS A 264 48.43 23.36 4.15
C LYS A 264 49.23 22.20 4.73
N SER A 265 48.57 21.10 5.11
CA SER A 265 49.22 19.89 5.65
C SER A 265 49.97 19.06 4.59
N ARG A 266 49.70 19.24 3.29
CA ARG A 266 50.40 18.53 2.21
C ARG A 266 51.69 19.19 1.74
N GLY A 267 51.98 20.42 2.14
CA GLY A 267 53.17 21.18 1.73
C GLY A 267 54.45 20.89 2.52
N ARG A 268 54.48 19.89 3.42
CA ARG A 268 55.65 19.66 4.28
C ARG A 268 55.81 18.18 4.64
N LYS A 269 56.57 17.43 3.81
CA LYS A 269 57.70 16.54 4.21
C LYS A 269 58.23 15.71 3.02
N LYS A 270 59.55 15.55 3.02
CA LYS A 270 60.45 14.93 2.03
C LYS A 270 60.51 13.40 2.15
N ASP A 271 61.05 12.78 1.10
CA ASP A 271 61.16 11.35 0.76
C ASP A 271 61.99 10.47 1.72
N GLU A 272 61.59 9.19 1.84
CA GLU A 272 62.43 7.98 2.13
C GLU A 272 61.59 6.69 1.88
N PRO A 273 62.19 5.52 1.55
CA PRO A 273 61.53 4.41 0.85
C PRO A 273 60.93 3.27 1.72
N ILE A 274 60.20 2.40 1.03
CA ILE A 274 59.12 1.47 1.42
C ILE A 274 59.56 0.23 2.23
N PRO A 275 58.67 -0.33 3.08
CA PRO A 275 58.36 -1.75 2.98
C PRO A 275 56.85 -2.02 2.79
N ILE A 276 56.55 -2.86 1.82
CA ILE A 276 55.21 -3.25 1.37
C ILE A 276 54.56 -4.09 2.48
N GLN A 277 53.42 -3.63 3.00
CA GLN A 277 52.48 -4.47 3.72
C GLN A 277 51.09 -4.19 3.14
N GLU A 278 50.56 -5.14 2.38
CA GLU A 278 49.19 -5.10 1.88
C GLU A 278 48.23 -4.97 3.07
N ARG A 279 47.71 -3.76 3.27
CA ARG A 279 46.65 -3.50 4.26
C ARG A 279 45.32 -3.67 3.53
N SER A 280 44.69 -4.84 3.67
CA SER A 280 43.35 -5.09 3.14
C SER A 280 42.33 -4.19 3.85
N MET A 281 41.36 -3.67 3.10
CA MET A 281 40.33 -2.74 3.58
C MET A 281 39.18 -3.46 4.31
N ASP A 282 39.45 -4.59 4.97
CA ASP A 282 38.39 -5.45 5.50
C ASP A 282 38.00 -5.13 6.94
N ASP A 283 38.82 -4.38 7.67
CA ASP A 283 38.70 -4.25 9.12
C ASP A 283 37.94 -3.01 9.61
N GLU A 284 37.74 -1.98 8.77
CA GLU A 284 37.01 -0.77 9.19
C GLU A 284 35.48 -0.89 9.02
N PHE A 285 34.99 -1.90 8.28
CA PHE A 285 33.55 -2.14 8.07
C PHE A 285 32.93 -3.17 9.03
N LYS A 286 33.67 -3.66 10.04
CA LYS A 286 33.25 -4.80 10.89
C LYS A 286 32.43 -4.44 12.15
N ARG A 287 31.95 -3.21 12.33
CA ARG A 287 31.27 -2.80 13.58
C ARG A 287 29.96 -2.03 13.40
N GLY A 288 28.97 -2.59 12.70
CA GLY A 288 27.57 -2.24 13.08
C GLY A 288 26.45 -2.26 12.05
N THR A 289 26.61 -2.76 10.81
CA THR A 289 25.57 -2.51 9.78
C THR A 289 24.59 -3.65 9.49
N GLY A 290 24.72 -4.85 10.07
CA GLY A 290 23.78 -5.96 9.79
C GLY A 290 23.69 -6.41 8.32
N ALA A 291 24.48 -5.81 7.43
CA ALA A 291 24.50 -6.09 6.00
C ALA A 291 25.31 -7.35 5.70
N ARG A 292 24.73 -8.26 4.92
CA ARG A 292 25.40 -9.46 4.43
C ARG A 292 26.55 -9.08 3.50
N LYS A 293 27.72 -9.72 3.68
CA LYS A 293 28.88 -9.54 2.81
C LYS A 293 28.85 -10.59 1.70
N PHE A 294 29.20 -10.18 0.49
CA PHE A 294 29.34 -11.04 -0.69
C PHE A 294 30.77 -10.93 -1.21
N SER A 295 31.35 -12.03 -1.69
CA SER A 295 32.68 -11.98 -2.31
C SER A 295 32.60 -11.33 -3.70
N TYR A 296 33.72 -10.81 -4.21
CA TYR A 296 33.74 -10.29 -5.58
C TYR A 296 33.40 -11.37 -6.60
N GLU A 297 33.93 -12.59 -6.41
CA GLU A 297 33.66 -13.74 -7.27
C GLU A 297 32.17 -14.11 -7.29
N GLU A 298 31.51 -14.07 -6.14
CA GLU A 298 30.07 -14.30 -6.04
C GLU A 298 29.27 -13.27 -6.83
N LEU A 299 29.66 -11.99 -6.73
CA LEU A 299 29.02 -10.91 -7.49
C LEU A 299 29.33 -10.98 -9.00
N GLU A 300 30.52 -11.43 -9.37
CA GLU A 300 30.94 -11.65 -10.75
C GLU A 300 30.11 -12.78 -11.39
N ILE A 301 29.97 -13.93 -10.69
CA ILE A 301 29.11 -15.03 -11.12
C ILE A 301 27.65 -14.58 -11.19
N ALA A 302 27.16 -13.87 -10.17
CA ALA A 302 25.79 -13.40 -10.12
C ALA A 302 25.44 -12.48 -11.29
N THR A 303 26.41 -11.73 -11.81
CA THR A 303 26.24 -10.73 -12.88
C THR A 303 26.74 -11.18 -14.26
N GLU A 304 27.13 -12.45 -14.43
CA GLU A 304 27.79 -12.95 -15.65
C GLU A 304 28.97 -12.07 -16.07
N ASN A 305 29.92 -11.90 -15.14
CA ASN A 305 31.09 -11.04 -15.30
C ASN A 305 30.73 -9.60 -15.69
N PHE A 306 29.72 -9.03 -15.03
CA PHE A 306 29.22 -7.69 -15.30
C PHE A 306 28.89 -7.48 -16.79
N SER A 307 28.19 -8.44 -17.41
CA SER A 307 27.75 -8.38 -18.81
C SER A 307 26.90 -7.13 -19.07
N GLU A 308 27.13 -6.46 -20.19
CA GLU A 308 26.35 -5.28 -20.59
C GLU A 308 24.87 -5.63 -20.85
N GLU A 309 24.55 -6.88 -21.20
CA GLU A 309 23.16 -7.35 -21.33
C GLU A 309 22.38 -7.31 -20.00
N ARG A 310 23.11 -7.34 -18.88
CA ARG A 310 22.53 -7.24 -17.53
C ARG A 310 22.61 -5.84 -16.96
N LYS A 311 23.05 -4.84 -17.73
CA LYS A 311 23.21 -3.48 -17.23
C LYS A 311 21.85 -2.80 -17.04
N LEU A 312 21.62 -2.31 -15.82
CA LEU A 312 20.43 -1.57 -15.44
C LEU A 312 20.60 -0.05 -15.63
N GLY A 313 21.85 0.43 -15.62
CA GLY A 313 22.17 1.84 -15.83
C GLY A 313 23.61 2.19 -15.50
N ALA A 314 24.02 3.42 -15.76
CA ALA A 314 25.35 3.93 -15.42
C ALA A 314 25.31 5.41 -15.01
N GLY A 315 26.24 5.81 -14.15
CA GLY A 315 26.42 7.22 -13.75
C GLY A 315 27.87 7.51 -13.35
N GLY A 316 28.12 8.67 -12.73
CA GLY A 316 29.48 9.12 -12.39
C GLY A 316 30.28 8.24 -11.41
N PHE A 317 29.66 7.19 -10.86
CA PHE A 317 30.25 6.25 -9.91
C PHE A 317 30.31 4.81 -10.45
N GLY A 318 30.14 4.62 -11.76
CA GLY A 318 30.20 3.33 -12.44
C GLY A 318 28.84 2.78 -12.89
N GLY A 319 28.85 1.51 -13.32
CA GLY A 319 27.67 0.81 -13.86
C GLY A 319 26.93 0.00 -12.79
N VAL A 320 25.61 -0.14 -12.95
CA VAL A 320 24.75 -0.99 -12.13
C VAL A 320 24.25 -2.16 -12.98
N TYR A 321 24.40 -3.39 -12.48
CA TYR A 321 24.11 -4.63 -13.19
C TYR A 321 23.09 -5.46 -12.41
N ARG A 322 22.22 -6.17 -13.13
CA ARG A 322 21.29 -7.14 -12.58
C ARG A 322 22.04 -8.42 -12.26
N GLY A 323 22.06 -8.80 -10.98
CA GLY A 323 22.66 -10.05 -10.51
C GLY A 323 21.60 -11.01 -9.98
N PHE A 324 21.87 -12.31 -10.01
CA PHE A 324 21.08 -13.33 -9.32
C PHE A 324 21.94 -14.07 -8.28
N LEU A 325 21.61 -13.90 -7.01
CA LEU A 325 22.32 -14.55 -5.89
C LEU A 325 21.69 -15.92 -5.62
N LYS A 326 22.37 -17.00 -6.01
CA LYS A 326 21.87 -18.38 -5.90
C LYS A 326 21.52 -18.76 -4.46
N GLU A 327 22.35 -18.40 -3.49
CA GLU A 327 22.13 -18.74 -2.08
C GLU A 327 20.89 -18.07 -1.47
N MET A 328 20.45 -16.96 -2.06
CA MET A 328 19.28 -16.20 -1.60
C MET A 328 18.06 -16.39 -2.48
N ASN A 329 18.21 -17.11 -3.60
CA ASN A 329 17.19 -17.26 -4.64
C ASN A 329 16.54 -15.91 -5.03
N SER A 330 17.36 -14.86 -5.19
CA SER A 330 16.86 -13.49 -5.34
C SER A 330 17.68 -12.68 -6.34
N TYR A 331 16.99 -11.74 -7.02
CA TYR A 331 17.61 -10.78 -7.92
C TYR A 331 18.07 -9.53 -7.15
N VAL A 332 19.26 -9.05 -7.48
CA VAL A 332 19.88 -7.88 -6.85
C VAL A 332 20.44 -6.91 -7.89
N ALA A 333 20.59 -5.66 -7.50
CA ALA A 333 21.34 -4.66 -8.27
C ALA A 333 22.78 -4.58 -7.72
N VAL A 334 23.76 -4.91 -8.55
CA VAL A 334 25.19 -4.88 -8.20
C VAL A 334 25.84 -3.67 -8.86
N LYS A 335 26.35 -2.73 -8.06
CA LYS A 335 27.05 -1.54 -8.55
C LYS A 335 28.55 -1.79 -8.63
N ARG A 336 29.13 -1.70 -9.83
CA ARG A 336 30.57 -1.79 -10.06
C ARG A 336 31.17 -0.39 -10.08
N VAL A 337 32.01 -0.09 -9.09
CA VAL A 337 32.67 1.21 -8.98
C VAL A 337 33.89 1.26 -9.90
N SER A 338 33.89 2.18 -10.87
CA SER A 338 35.07 2.47 -11.71
C SER A 338 36.03 3.41 -10.97
N ARG A 339 37.33 3.10 -10.94
CA ARG A 339 38.34 4.09 -10.54
C ARG A 339 38.36 5.20 -11.61
N GLY A 340 38.20 6.45 -11.17
CA GLY A 340 38.34 7.61 -12.06
C GLY A 340 39.71 7.61 -12.76
N PRO A 341 39.86 8.30 -13.90
CA PRO A 341 41.10 8.28 -14.66
C PRO A 341 42.27 8.74 -13.79
N ASN A 342 43.29 7.88 -13.67
CA ASN A 342 44.60 8.28 -13.20
C ASN A 342 45.06 9.42 -14.09
N LYS A 343 45.20 10.62 -13.53
CA LYS A 343 45.85 11.73 -14.23
C LYS A 343 47.32 11.34 -14.39
N ALA A 344 47.69 10.95 -15.61
CA ALA A 344 49.07 10.83 -16.06
C ALA A 344 49.71 12.22 -16.20
#